data_AF-A0A4R6TDH1-F1
#
_entry.id   AF-A0A4R6TDH1-F1
#
_cell.length_a   1.000
_cell.length_b   1.000
_cell.length_c   1.000
_cell.angle_alpha   90.00
_cell.angle_beta   90.00
_cell.angle_gamma   90.00
#
_symmetry.space_group_name_H-M   'P 1'
#
loop_
_entity.id
_entity.type
_entity.pdbx_description
1 polymer ?
#
loop_
_entity_poly.entity_id
_entity_poly.type
_entity_poly.pdbx_seq_one_letter_code
_entity_poly.pdbx_strand_id
1 'polypeptide(L)'
;MKKIILSIAMLTSTVLASCSDDNESNTNCRKCVFEGFDQTLNTEYCDNGDGTITMTVEGGQTVTDEIPKGSSFEEIMKAVEANGSTCDK
;
A
#
# COMPACT_ATOMS: atom_id res chain seq x y z
N MET A 1 17.20 1.99 36.00
CA MET A 1 15.97 2.80 36.01
C MET A 1 16.06 3.83 34.90
N LYS A 2 15.11 3.83 33.94
CA LYS A 2 14.59 4.95 33.11
C LYS A 2 15.66 5.96 32.57
N LYS A 3 15.73 6.33 31.28
CA LYS A 3 14.67 6.79 30.37
C LYS A 3 15.28 6.83 28.95
N ILE A 4 14.71 6.10 27.99
CA ILE A 4 14.93 6.42 26.57
C ILE A 4 13.70 7.24 26.16
N ILE A 5 13.95 8.51 25.86
CA ILE A 5 12.94 9.47 25.42
C ILE A 5 12.68 9.14 23.95
N LEU A 6 11.52 8.54 23.66
CA LEU A 6 11.03 8.34 22.30
C LEU A 6 10.64 9.73 21.75
N SER A 7 11.48 10.25 20.86
CA SER A 7 11.14 11.42 20.04
C SER A 7 10.05 11.02 19.06
N ILE A 8 8.80 11.37 19.37
CA ILE A 8 7.70 11.35 18.41
C ILE A 8 7.93 12.54 17.47
N ALA A 9 8.53 12.27 16.32
CA ALA A 9 8.51 13.18 15.19
C ALA A 9 7.12 13.09 14.54
N MET A 10 6.46 14.24 14.44
CA MET A 10 5.22 14.43 13.71
C MET A 10 5.39 14.05 12.23
N LEU A 11 4.39 13.37 11.66
CA LEU A 11 4.04 13.54 10.25
C LEU A 11 2.53 13.64 10.15
N THR A 12 2.07 14.88 10.07
CA THR A 12 0.73 15.23 9.57
C THR A 12 0.71 14.94 8.07
N SER A 13 0.16 13.80 7.68
CA SER A 13 0.00 13.44 6.26
C SER A 13 -1.47 13.59 5.87
N THR A 14 -1.93 14.82 5.71
CA THR A 14 -3.06 15.09 4.80
C THR A 14 -2.47 15.23 3.40
N VAL A 15 -2.56 14.17 2.59
CA VAL A 15 -2.51 14.26 1.13
C VAL A 15 -3.57 13.32 0.56
N LEU A 16 -4.81 13.81 0.56
CA LEU A 16 -5.80 13.39 -0.44
C LEU A 16 -5.31 13.98 -1.77
N ALA A 17 -4.47 13.25 -2.49
CA ALA A 17 -4.11 13.56 -3.86
C ALA A 17 -4.60 12.40 -4.74
N SER A 18 -5.89 12.47 -5.09
CA SER A 18 -6.35 11.91 -6.35
C SER A 18 -5.69 12.73 -7.46
N CYS A 19 -4.53 12.30 -7.96
CA CYS A 19 -3.90 12.91 -9.14
C CYS A 19 -3.25 11.81 -9.99
N SER A 20 -3.88 11.51 -11.13
CA SER A 20 -3.18 11.04 -12.33
C SER A 20 -2.18 12.13 -12.74
N ASP A 21 -0.89 11.90 -12.52
CA ASP A 21 0.17 12.49 -13.34
C ASP A 21 1.48 11.74 -13.09
N ASP A 22 2.11 11.31 -14.17
CA ASP A 22 3.31 10.48 -14.24
C ASP A 22 4.54 11.17 -13.63
N ASN A 23 4.70 11.13 -12.29
CA ASN A 23 5.92 11.57 -11.60
C ASN A 23 6.30 10.63 -10.45
N GLU A 24 7.13 9.65 -10.81
CA GLU A 24 8.18 8.98 -10.02
C GLU A 24 8.20 9.31 -8.52
N SER A 25 7.34 8.64 -7.76
CA SER A 25 7.30 8.67 -6.29
C SER A 25 7.11 7.23 -5.79
N ASN A 26 8.21 6.61 -5.35
CA ASN A 26 8.36 5.20 -4.93
C ASN A 26 8.11 4.14 -6.02
N THR A 27 9.19 3.57 -6.56
CA THR A 27 9.24 2.53 -7.59
C THR A 27 8.65 1.16 -7.18
N ASN A 28 7.91 1.06 -6.07
CA ASN A 28 7.40 -0.21 -5.54
C ASN A 28 5.87 -0.20 -5.30
N CYS A 29 5.13 0.68 -5.96
CA CYS A 29 3.66 0.66 -5.94
C CYS A 29 3.10 -0.17 -7.12
N ARG A 30 2.05 -0.95 -6.85
CA ARG A 30 1.29 -1.72 -7.83
C ARG A 30 -0.18 -1.41 -7.72
N LYS A 31 -0.78 -1.07 -8.86
CA LYS A 31 -2.23 -0.93 -8.98
C LYS A 31 -2.81 -2.29 -9.27
N CYS A 32 -3.87 -2.64 -8.57
CA CYS A 32 -4.59 -3.89 -8.69
C CYS A 32 -6.06 -3.62 -8.89
N VAL A 33 -6.64 -4.31 -9.86
CA VAL A 33 -8.06 -4.25 -10.18
C VAL A 33 -8.70 -5.57 -9.79
N PHE A 34 -9.77 -5.51 -9.01
CA PHE A 34 -10.66 -6.64 -8.78
C PHE A 34 -11.97 -6.37 -9.53
N GLU A 35 -12.34 -7.30 -10.40
CA GLU A 35 -13.61 -7.25 -11.15
C GLU A 35 -14.53 -8.34 -10.64
N GLY A 36 -15.69 -7.97 -10.10
CA GLY A 36 -16.66 -8.93 -9.59
C GLY A 36 -18.00 -8.28 -9.24
N PHE A 37 -19.09 -9.06 -9.37
CA PHE A 37 -20.46 -8.60 -9.03
C PHE A 37 -20.87 -7.28 -9.70
N ASP A 38 -20.56 -7.13 -10.99
CA ASP A 38 -20.80 -5.91 -11.79
C ASP A 38 -20.12 -4.63 -11.24
N GLN A 39 -19.10 -4.79 -10.38
CA GLN A 39 -18.34 -3.71 -9.79
C GLN A 39 -16.84 -3.89 -10.08
N THR A 40 -16.16 -2.78 -10.29
CA THR A 40 -14.70 -2.71 -10.39
C THR A 40 -14.16 -2.04 -9.14
N LEU A 41 -13.24 -2.71 -8.46
CA LEU A 41 -12.55 -2.17 -7.29
C LEU A 41 -11.08 -1.95 -7.64
N ASN A 42 -10.67 -0.70 -7.73
CA ASN A 42 -9.28 -0.34 -7.92
C ASN A 42 -8.60 -0.18 -6.55
N THR A 43 -7.44 -0.79 -6.42
CA THR A 43 -6.62 -0.76 -5.22
C THR A 43 -5.18 -0.49 -5.61
N GLU A 44 -4.41 0.16 -4.74
CA GLU A 44 -2.99 0.40 -4.93
C GLU A 44 -2.23 -0.11 -3.71
N TYR A 45 -1.22 -0.93 -3.94
CA TYR A 45 -0.37 -1.51 -2.91
C TYR A 45 1.04 -0.96 -3.08
N CYS A 46 1.62 -0.37 -2.04
CA CYS A 46 2.94 0.22 -2.06
C CYS A 46 3.84 -0.39 -0.99
N ASP A 47 5.03 -0.86 -1.38
CA ASP A 47 6.10 -1.16 -0.42
C ASP A 47 6.75 0.16 0.04
N ASN A 48 6.70 0.43 1.34
CA ASN A 48 7.28 1.64 1.92
C ASN A 48 8.81 1.52 2.14
N GLY A 49 9.40 0.35 1.93
CA GLY A 49 10.84 0.11 2.08
C GLY A 49 11.34 0.03 3.53
N ASP A 50 10.43 0.16 4.51
CA ASP A 50 10.70 0.07 5.94
C ASP A 50 10.16 -1.23 6.57
N GLY A 51 9.73 -2.18 5.73
CA GLY A 51 9.08 -3.42 6.15
C GLY A 51 7.56 -3.29 6.34
N THR A 52 6.95 -2.21 5.86
CA THR A 52 5.49 -2.05 5.82
C THR A 52 4.95 -1.93 4.40
N ILE A 53 3.68 -2.28 4.23
CA ILE A 53 2.92 -2.17 3.00
C ILE A 53 1.73 -1.23 3.21
N THR A 54 1.51 -0.31 2.27
CA THR A 54 0.32 0.56 2.24
C THR A 54 -0.63 0.07 1.17
N MET A 55 -1.89 -0.16 1.52
CA MET A 55 -2.99 -0.45 0.60
C MET A 55 -3.96 0.73 0.57
N THR A 56 -4.23 1.27 -0.62
CA THR A 56 -5.23 2.32 -0.85
C THR A 56 -6.35 1.76 -1.71
N VAL A 57 -7.59 1.86 -1.25
CA VAL A 57 -8.78 1.54 -2.05
C VAL A 57 -9.30 2.81 -2.70
N GLU A 58 -9.50 2.83 -4.02
CA GLU A 58 -10.01 4.01 -4.72
C GLU A 58 -11.38 4.43 -4.16
N GLY A 59 -11.53 5.72 -3.84
CA GLY A 59 -12.74 6.27 -3.23
C GLY A 59 -13.01 5.77 -1.80
N GLY A 60 -12.09 5.00 -1.22
CA GLY A 60 -12.24 4.35 0.08
C GLY A 60 -11.14 4.75 1.06
N GLN A 61 -10.68 3.76 1.80
CA GLN A 61 -9.73 3.89 2.88
C GLN A 61 -8.31 3.52 2.44
N THR A 62 -7.33 4.17 3.06
CA THR A 62 -5.93 3.75 3.03
C THR A 62 -5.61 3.05 4.34
N VAL A 63 -4.91 1.93 4.25
CA VAL A 63 -4.46 1.12 5.38
C VAL A 63 -2.97 0.83 5.21
N THR A 64 -2.19 1.00 6.27
CA THR A 64 -0.78 0.59 6.30
C THR A 64 -0.63 -0.54 7.30
N ASP A 65 0.08 -1.60 6.90
CA ASP A 65 0.30 -2.78 7.72
C ASP A 65 1.75 -3.26 7.62
N GLU A 66 2.21 -4.05 8.60
CA GLU A 66 3.54 -4.65 8.59
C GLU A 66 3.61 -5.80 7.59
N ILE A 67 4.69 -5.87 6.80
CA ILE A 67 4.99 -7.05 6.00
C ILE A 67 5.38 -8.18 6.97
N PRO A 68 4.72 -9.35 6.92
CA PRO A 68 5.04 -10.46 7.80
C PRO A 68 6.53 -10.83 7.74
N LYS A 69 7.13 -11.11 8.89
CA LYS A 69 8.56 -11.47 8.96
C LYS A 69 8.85 -12.70 8.10
N GLY A 70 9.80 -12.55 7.17
CA GLY A 70 10.19 -13.59 6.23
C GLY A 70 9.36 -13.63 4.95
N SER A 71 8.39 -12.72 4.79
CA SER A 71 7.70 -12.47 3.54
C SER A 71 8.24 -11.22 2.86
N SER A 72 8.00 -11.12 1.56
CA SER A 72 8.32 -9.99 0.71
C SER A 72 7.06 -9.35 0.16
N PHE A 73 7.16 -8.09 -0.27
CA PHE A 73 6.09 -7.41 -1.00
C PHE A 73 5.61 -8.26 -2.20
N GLU A 74 6.53 -8.82 -2.96
CA GLU A 74 6.22 -9.70 -4.10
C GLU A 74 5.37 -10.91 -3.73
N GLU A 75 5.63 -11.53 -2.58
CA GLU A 75 4.82 -12.66 -2.09
C GLU A 75 3.40 -12.22 -1.71
N ILE A 76 3.27 -11.02 -1.13
CA ILE A 76 1.95 -10.42 -0.85
C ILE A 76 1.21 -10.16 -2.16
N MET A 77 1.87 -9.57 -3.15
CA MET A 77 1.25 -9.27 -4.44
C MET A 77 0.81 -10.53 -5.18
N LYS A 78 1.60 -11.61 -5.13
CA LYS A 78 1.17 -12.92 -5.64
C LYS A 78 -0.06 -13.45 -4.92
N ALA A 79 -0.17 -13.25 -3.61
CA ALA A 79 -1.37 -13.63 -2.87
C ALA A 79 -2.57 -12.78 -3.30
N VAL A 80 -2.40 -11.47 -3.50
CA VAL A 80 -3.46 -10.58 -4.01
C VAL A 80 -3.95 -11.05 -5.39
N GLU A 81 -3.04 -11.38 -6.30
CA GLU A 81 -3.38 -11.91 -7.62
C GLU A 81 -4.07 -13.28 -7.54
N ALA A 82 -3.61 -14.16 -6.66
CA ALA A 82 -4.23 -15.46 -6.43
C ALA A 82 -5.66 -15.36 -5.86
N ASN A 83 -6.01 -14.22 -5.23
CA ASN A 83 -7.37 -13.92 -4.78
C ASN A 83 -8.29 -13.34 -5.88
N GLY A 84 -7.80 -13.24 -7.13
CA GLY A 84 -8.59 -12.84 -8.28
C GLY A 84 -8.41 -11.39 -8.71
N SER A 85 -7.49 -10.65 -8.08
CA SER A 85 -7.10 -9.33 -8.56
C SER A 85 -6.11 -9.43 -9.73
N THR A 86 -6.13 -8.46 -10.64
CA THR A 86 -5.10 -8.30 -11.67
C THR A 86 -4.27 -7.07 -11.33
N CYS A 87 -2.96 -7.24 -11.17
CA CYS A 87 -2.06 -6.16 -10.77
C CYS A 87 -1.10 -5.76 -11.89
N ASP A 88 -0.76 -4.48 -11.94
CA ASP A 88 0.32 -3.94 -12.75
C ASP A 88 1.67 -4.47 -12.23
N LYS A 89 2.64 -4.68 -13.15
CA LYS A 89 3.93 -5.28 -12.83
C LYS A 89 4.95 -4.29 -12.30
#